data_AF-A0A963LM33-F1
#
_entry.id   AF-A0A963LM33-F1
#
_cell.length_a   1.000
_cell.length_b   1.000
_cell.length_c   1.000
_cell.angle_alpha   90.00
_cell.angle_beta   90.00
_cell.angle_gamma   90.00
#
_symmetry.space_group_name_H-M   'P 1'
#
loop_
_entity.id
_entity.type
_entity.pdbx_description
1 polymer ?
#
loop_
_entity_poly.entity_id
_entity_poly.type
_entity_poly.pdbx_seq_one_letter_code
_entity_poly.pdbx_strand_id
1 'polypeptide(L)'
;GILTELALAAMALLLWVALDDGLVRDIAFVVVVVAGVSTLLFNGNPLQRLDGYYVLCDTLGLPNLGPRSRQWWMDRLRRRLLGTAHTEAMPVARGEAKWLAAYAPLSWLMLLFIATLAVFWLGQIAFVFGVAAALLLGWQVLLRPLHRVLSQLRRAALSQHGSSRRWRRVILGGAALLVLLAVSPWPRSTVVMGVAWPPDQAQLRTE
;
A
#
# COMPACT_ATOMS: atom_id res chain seq x y z
N GLY A 1 2.35 -7.78 -20.80
CA GLY A 1 1.23 -6.81 -20.76
C GLY A 1 -0.05 -7.58 -20.57
N ILE A 2 -1.11 -6.96 -20.04
CA ILE A 2 -2.31 -7.73 -19.61
C ILE A 2 -2.89 -8.61 -20.73
N LEU A 3 -2.94 -8.11 -21.97
CA LEU A 3 -3.45 -8.85 -23.13
C LEU A 3 -2.58 -10.04 -23.50
N THR A 4 -1.25 -9.90 -23.46
CA THR A 4 -0.33 -10.99 -23.82
C THR A 4 -0.36 -12.10 -22.77
N GLU A 5 -0.48 -11.75 -21.49
CA GLU A 5 -0.55 -12.71 -20.40
C GLU A 5 -1.91 -13.42 -20.37
N LEU A 6 -3.01 -12.70 -20.61
CA LEU A 6 -4.34 -13.31 -20.76
C LEU A 6 -4.43 -14.19 -22.01
N ALA A 7 -3.81 -13.79 -23.13
CA ALA A 7 -3.74 -14.62 -24.34
C ALA A 7 -2.96 -15.92 -24.08
N LEU A 8 -1.82 -15.83 -23.39
CA LEU A 8 -1.05 -17.01 -22.94
C LEU A 8 -1.87 -17.91 -22.01
N ALA A 9 -2.57 -17.33 -21.03
CA ALA A 9 -3.45 -18.07 -20.13
C ALA A 9 -4.60 -18.74 -20.89
N ALA A 10 -5.19 -18.06 -21.87
CA ALA A 10 -6.26 -18.61 -22.71
C ALA A 10 -5.75 -19.74 -23.61
N MET A 11 -4.58 -19.60 -24.23
CA MET A 11 -3.96 -20.68 -25.01
C MET A 11 -3.64 -21.90 -24.14
N ALA A 12 -3.07 -21.68 -22.96
CA ALA A 12 -2.79 -22.74 -21.99
C ALA A 12 -4.08 -23.43 -21.51
N LEU A 13 -5.18 -22.68 -21.35
CA LEU A 13 -6.48 -23.22 -21.00
C LEU A 13 -7.03 -24.13 -22.10
N LEU A 14 -6.94 -23.70 -23.36
CA LEU A 14 -7.37 -24.52 -24.51
C LEU A 14 -6.55 -25.81 -24.60
N LEU A 15 -5.22 -25.73 -24.41
CA LEU A 15 -4.34 -26.90 -24.33
C LEU A 15 -4.73 -27.82 -23.17
N TRP A 16 -5.00 -27.26 -21.99
CA TRP A 16 -5.37 -28.04 -20.80
C TRP A 16 -6.68 -28.81 -20.98
N VAL A 17 -7.67 -28.22 -21.66
CA VAL A 17 -8.96 -28.86 -21.94
C VAL A 17 -8.83 -29.92 -23.04
N ALA A 18 -7.92 -29.74 -24.00
CA ALA A 18 -7.77 -30.63 -25.14
C ALA A 18 -6.84 -31.84 -24.89
N LEU A 19 -6.03 -31.82 -23.83
CA LEU A 19 -5.07 -32.87 -23.51
C LEU A 19 -5.63 -33.87 -22.49
N ASP A 20 -5.23 -35.13 -22.65
CA ASP A 20 -5.45 -36.18 -21.65
C ASP A 20 -4.50 -36.03 -20.45
N ASP A 21 -4.74 -36.80 -19.39
CA ASP A 21 -3.92 -36.75 -18.17
C ASP A 21 -2.43 -37.02 -18.48
N GLY A 22 -1.57 -36.12 -17.99
CA GLY A 22 -0.12 -36.21 -18.20
C GLY A 22 0.60 -34.89 -17.95
N LEU A 23 1.93 -34.93 -18.01
CA LEU A 23 2.82 -33.82 -17.64
C LEU A 23 2.55 -32.52 -18.43
N VAL A 24 2.20 -32.62 -19.71
CA VAL A 24 1.91 -31.43 -20.54
C VAL A 24 0.61 -30.76 -20.10
N ARG A 25 -0.41 -31.55 -19.72
CA ARG A 25 -1.66 -31.03 -19.16
C ARG A 25 -1.41 -30.36 -17.82
N ASP A 26 -0.60 -30.97 -16.94
CA ASP A 26 -0.26 -30.36 -15.64
C ASP A 26 0.48 -29.02 -15.79
N ILE A 27 1.44 -28.94 -16.72
CA ILE A 27 2.13 -27.68 -17.03
C ILE A 27 1.13 -26.65 -17.55
N ALA A 28 0.24 -27.03 -18.47
CA ALA A 28 -0.78 -26.13 -19.00
C ALA A 28 -1.68 -25.58 -17.88
N PHE A 29 -2.07 -26.42 -16.92
CA PHE A 29 -2.83 -26.00 -15.74
C PHE A 29 -2.06 -24.99 -14.89
N VAL A 30 -0.79 -25.27 -14.56
CA VAL A 30 0.06 -24.36 -13.79
C VAL A 30 0.19 -23.02 -14.52
N VAL A 31 0.35 -23.02 -15.85
CA VAL A 31 0.42 -21.79 -16.64
C VAL A 31 -0.90 -21.02 -16.58
N VAL A 32 -2.05 -21.67 -16.70
CA VAL A 32 -3.37 -21.01 -16.56
C VAL A 32 -3.51 -20.33 -15.22
N VAL A 33 -3.21 -21.06 -14.13
CA VAL A 33 -3.35 -20.54 -12.76
C VAL A 33 -2.35 -19.41 -12.53
N VAL A 34 -1.07 -19.62 -12.81
CA VAL A 34 -0.03 -18.64 -12.53
C VAL A 34 -0.20 -17.40 -13.40
N ALA A 35 -0.35 -17.55 -14.72
CA ALA A 35 -0.54 -16.41 -15.62
C ALA A 35 -1.86 -15.71 -15.33
N GLY A 36 -2.99 -16.43 -15.32
CA GLY A 36 -4.31 -15.83 -15.10
C GLY A 36 -4.43 -15.11 -13.76
N VAL A 37 -4.05 -15.76 -12.66
CA VAL A 37 -4.14 -15.15 -11.32
C VAL A 37 -3.16 -14.00 -11.16
N SER A 38 -1.91 -14.14 -11.63
CA SER A 38 -0.92 -13.07 -11.54
C SER A 38 -1.36 -11.85 -12.34
N THR A 39 -1.83 -12.04 -13.57
CA THR A 39 -2.30 -10.94 -14.41
C THR A 39 -3.50 -10.23 -13.80
N LEU A 40 -4.47 -10.97 -13.25
CA LEU A 40 -5.65 -10.35 -12.65
C LEU A 40 -5.32 -9.61 -11.34
N LEU A 41 -4.52 -10.22 -10.46
CA LEU A 41 -4.21 -9.65 -9.15
C LEU A 41 -3.20 -8.50 -9.22
N PHE A 42 -2.16 -8.63 -10.03
CA PHE A 42 -1.12 -7.61 -10.15
C PHE A 42 -1.49 -6.58 -11.21
N ASN A 43 -1.71 -6.99 -12.45
CA ASN A 43 -1.96 -6.04 -13.55
C ASN A 43 -3.39 -5.46 -13.52
N GLY A 44 -4.38 -6.21 -13.02
CA GLY A 44 -5.75 -5.74 -12.84
C GLY A 44 -5.98 -4.79 -11.66
N ASN A 45 -4.98 -4.56 -10.80
CA ASN A 45 -5.12 -3.72 -9.61
C ASN A 45 -5.27 -2.23 -9.99
N PRO A 46 -6.43 -1.60 -9.76
CA PRO A 46 -6.67 -0.21 -10.18
C PRO A 46 -5.95 0.82 -9.30
N LEU A 47 -5.45 0.42 -8.12
CA LEU A 47 -4.81 1.29 -7.14
C LEU A 47 -3.31 1.45 -7.39
N GLN A 48 -2.70 0.56 -8.17
CA GLN A 48 -1.31 0.66 -8.60
C GLN A 48 -1.26 1.07 -10.07
N ARG A 49 -0.23 1.82 -10.49
CA ARG A 49 -0.12 2.33 -11.88
C ARG A 49 0.32 1.26 -12.87
N LEU A 50 -0.47 0.21 -12.96
CA LEU A 50 -0.40 -0.87 -13.93
C LEU A 50 -1.60 -0.75 -14.87
N ASP A 51 -1.84 -1.75 -15.70
CA ASP A 51 -2.86 -1.72 -16.75
C ASP A 51 -4.27 -1.42 -16.17
N GLY A 52 -4.62 -1.98 -15.02
CA GLY A 52 -5.90 -1.75 -14.33
C GLY A 52 -6.11 -0.30 -13.87
N TYR A 53 -5.06 0.46 -13.57
CA TYR A 53 -5.18 1.88 -13.25
C TYR A 53 -5.58 2.71 -14.46
N TYR A 54 -5.04 2.39 -15.64
CA TYR A 54 -5.40 3.09 -16.86
C TYR A 54 -6.83 2.76 -17.28
N VAL A 55 -7.25 1.50 -17.15
CA VAL A 55 -8.66 1.11 -17.29
C VAL A 55 -9.57 1.90 -16.34
N LEU A 56 -9.18 2.05 -15.06
CA LEU A 56 -9.93 2.89 -14.11
C LEU A 56 -10.00 4.36 -14.56
N CYS A 57 -8.89 4.92 -15.05
CA CYS A 57 -8.85 6.31 -15.51
C CYS A 57 -9.75 6.53 -16.72
N ASP A 58 -9.73 5.60 -17.67
CA ASP A 58 -10.54 5.68 -18.90
C ASP A 58 -12.03 5.51 -18.58
N THR A 59 -12.38 4.52 -17.74
CA THR A 59 -13.78 4.27 -17.33
C THR A 59 -14.39 5.43 -16.55
N LEU A 60 -13.59 6.12 -15.72
CA LEU A 60 -14.06 7.29 -14.96
C LEU A 60 -13.92 8.60 -15.74
N GLY A 61 -13.27 8.61 -16.90
CA GLY A 61 -12.91 9.84 -17.62
C GLY A 61 -12.00 10.77 -16.81
N LEU A 62 -11.16 10.20 -15.93
CA LEU A 62 -10.27 10.93 -15.02
C LEU A 62 -8.80 10.72 -15.40
N PRO A 63 -8.29 11.44 -16.43
CA PRO A 63 -6.90 11.30 -16.82
C PRO A 63 -5.98 11.75 -15.69
N ASN A 64 -4.87 11.03 -15.51
CA ASN A 64 -3.86 11.33 -14.50
C ASN A 64 -4.42 11.39 -13.06
N LEU A 65 -5.36 10.51 -12.71
CA LEU A 65 -5.92 10.41 -11.36
C LEU A 65 -4.84 10.31 -10.27
N GLY A 66 -3.83 9.47 -10.48
CA GLY A 66 -2.75 9.26 -9.52
C GLY A 66 -1.91 10.50 -9.23
N PRO A 67 -1.28 11.16 -10.22
CA PRO A 67 -0.56 12.41 -10.00
C PRO A 67 -1.44 13.51 -9.41
N ARG A 68 -2.65 13.69 -9.96
CA ARG A 68 -3.58 14.76 -9.55
C ARG A 68 -4.08 14.56 -8.11
N SER A 69 -4.37 13.33 -7.71
CA SER A 69 -4.76 12.99 -6.34
C SER A 69 -3.65 13.35 -5.34
N ARG A 70 -2.38 13.06 -5.65
CA ARG A 70 -1.24 13.43 -4.81
C ARG A 70 -1.06 14.95 -4.71
N GLN A 71 -1.21 15.66 -5.82
CA GLN A 71 -1.16 17.13 -5.84
C GLN A 71 -2.30 17.75 -5.02
N TRP A 72 -3.51 17.22 -5.17
CA TRP A 72 -4.67 17.66 -4.40
C TRP A 72 -4.44 17.56 -2.89
N TRP A 73 -3.88 16.44 -2.42
CA TRP A 73 -3.48 16.25 -1.03
C TRP A 73 -2.36 17.20 -0.59
N MET A 74 -1.34 17.40 -1.42
CA MET A 74 -0.25 18.34 -1.14
C MET A 74 -0.77 19.77 -0.97
N ASP A 75 -1.66 20.23 -1.85
CA ASP A 75 -2.23 21.58 -1.77
C ASP A 75 -3.09 21.74 -0.51
N ARG A 76 -3.88 20.73 -0.15
CA ARG A 76 -4.64 20.71 1.11
C ARG A 76 -3.73 20.74 2.33
N LEU A 77 -2.62 20.00 2.29
CA LEU A 77 -1.64 19.97 3.38
C LEU A 77 -0.94 21.32 3.54
N ARG A 78 -0.52 21.95 2.44
CA ARG A 78 0.04 23.31 2.43
C ARG A 78 -0.95 24.33 3.00
N ARG A 79 -2.19 24.32 2.52
CA ARG A 79 -3.24 25.23 3.05
C ARG A 79 -3.52 25.01 4.54
N ARG A 80 -3.60 23.76 5.02
CA ARG A 80 -3.86 23.49 6.44
C ARG A 80 -2.69 23.79 7.36
N LEU A 81 -1.47 23.40 6.97
CA LEU A 81 -0.29 23.50 7.82
C LEU A 81 0.40 24.86 7.74
N LEU A 82 0.42 25.47 6.56
CA LEU A 82 1.13 26.73 6.30
C LEU A 82 0.15 27.91 6.16
N GLY A 83 -1.12 27.65 5.85
CA GLY A 83 -2.15 28.69 5.64
C GLY A 83 -1.85 29.55 4.42
N THR A 84 -1.23 28.96 3.40
CA THR A 84 -0.90 29.60 2.13
C THR A 84 -2.15 29.66 1.27
N ALA A 85 -2.90 30.76 1.34
CA ALA A 85 -4.13 30.95 0.59
C ALA A 85 -3.92 31.25 -0.91
N HIS A 86 -2.69 31.60 -1.32
CA HIS A 86 -2.40 32.19 -2.64
C HIS A 86 -1.91 31.22 -3.71
N THR A 87 -1.91 29.91 -3.47
CA THR A 87 -1.60 28.95 -4.55
C THR A 87 -2.89 28.68 -5.33
N GLU A 88 -2.90 29.00 -6.62
CA GLU A 88 -3.99 28.68 -7.55
C GLU A 88 -4.50 27.27 -7.27
N ALA A 89 -5.77 27.16 -6.88
CA ALA A 89 -6.34 25.87 -6.55
C ALA A 89 -6.38 25.03 -7.83
N MET A 90 -5.84 23.80 -7.75
CA MET A 90 -5.94 22.86 -8.86
C MET A 90 -7.39 22.79 -9.36
N PRO A 91 -7.64 22.91 -10.67
CA PRO A 91 -8.99 22.79 -11.20
C PRO A 91 -9.52 21.37 -10.91
N VAL A 92 -10.63 21.30 -10.19
CA VAL A 92 -11.33 20.06 -9.84
C VAL A 92 -12.74 20.16 -10.39
N ALA A 93 -13.11 19.22 -11.26
CA ALA A 93 -14.46 19.15 -11.79
C ALA A 93 -15.48 18.76 -10.70
N ARG A 94 -16.76 19.06 -10.91
CA ARG A 94 -17.83 18.64 -10.00
C ARG A 94 -17.84 17.11 -9.88
N GLY A 95 -17.80 16.60 -8.65
CA GLY A 95 -17.79 15.16 -8.38
C GLY A 95 -16.43 14.46 -8.50
N GLU A 96 -15.39 15.14 -8.97
CA GLU A 96 -14.03 14.57 -9.09
C GLU A 96 -13.30 14.52 -7.73
N ALA A 97 -13.63 15.45 -6.83
CA ALA A 97 -12.96 15.60 -5.54
C ALA A 97 -12.96 14.32 -4.68
N LYS A 98 -14.04 13.52 -4.72
CA LYS A 98 -14.13 12.25 -3.97
C LYS A 98 -13.12 11.22 -4.46
N TRP A 99 -12.92 11.12 -5.78
CA TRP A 99 -11.96 10.21 -6.40
C TRP A 99 -10.53 10.65 -6.09
N LEU A 100 -10.24 11.95 -6.19
CA LEU A 100 -8.94 12.50 -5.82
C LEU A 100 -8.65 12.32 -4.33
N ALA A 101 -9.64 12.48 -3.45
CA ALA A 101 -9.46 12.30 -2.01
C ALA A 101 -9.20 10.83 -1.67
N ALA A 102 -9.94 9.89 -2.27
CA ALA A 102 -9.84 8.46 -1.98
C ALA A 102 -8.60 7.79 -2.61
N TYR A 103 -8.22 8.15 -3.83
CA TYR A 103 -7.25 7.38 -4.60
C TYR A 103 -5.85 7.34 -3.97
N ALA A 104 -5.23 8.48 -3.63
CA ALA A 104 -3.88 8.52 -3.04
C ALA A 104 -3.74 7.72 -1.73
N PRO A 105 -4.62 7.87 -0.71
CA PRO A 105 -4.49 7.10 0.51
C PRO A 105 -4.75 5.61 0.27
N LEU A 106 -5.72 5.25 -0.57
CA LEU A 106 -6.03 3.85 -0.86
C LEU A 106 -4.90 3.17 -1.66
N SER A 107 -4.31 3.89 -2.63
CA SER A 107 -3.13 3.47 -3.38
C SER A 107 -1.91 3.26 -2.48
N TRP A 108 -1.69 4.16 -1.52
CA TRP A 108 -0.60 4.03 -0.56
C TRP A 108 -0.83 2.89 0.45
N LEU A 109 -2.06 2.71 0.93
CA LEU A 109 -2.43 1.60 1.82
C LEU A 109 -2.26 0.25 1.14
N MET A 110 -2.67 0.14 -0.13
CA MET A 110 -2.44 -1.06 -0.95
C MET A 110 -0.93 -1.34 -1.10
N LEU A 111 -0.12 -0.30 -1.34
CA LEU A 111 1.33 -0.45 -1.45
C LEU A 111 1.96 -0.90 -0.12
N LEU A 112 1.51 -0.36 1.01
CA LEU A 112 1.93 -0.80 2.34
C LEU A 112 1.56 -2.27 2.56
N PHE A 113 0.32 -2.66 2.24
CA PHE A 113 -0.16 -4.03 2.39
C PHE A 113 0.72 -5.01 1.58
N ILE A 114 0.95 -4.72 0.30
CA ILE A 114 1.82 -5.53 -0.57
C ILE A 114 3.24 -5.59 -0.02
N ALA A 115 3.80 -4.46 0.42
CA ALA A 115 5.14 -4.42 0.98
C ALA A 115 5.26 -5.24 2.27
N THR A 116 4.27 -5.16 3.18
CA THR A 116 4.25 -5.95 4.40
C THR A 116 4.14 -7.45 4.12
N LEU A 117 3.32 -7.83 3.14
CA LEU A 117 3.18 -9.22 2.73
C LEU A 117 4.49 -9.75 2.14
N ALA A 118 5.15 -8.96 1.28
CA ALA A 118 6.44 -9.30 0.69
C ALA A 118 7.55 -9.47 1.75
N VAL A 119 7.63 -8.55 2.72
CA VAL A 119 8.59 -8.64 3.84
C VAL A 119 8.33 -9.90 4.68
N PHE A 120 7.07 -10.14 5.04
CA PHE A 120 6.70 -11.31 5.82
C PHE A 120 7.05 -12.61 5.08
N TRP A 121 6.66 -12.72 3.81
CA TRP A 121 6.92 -13.90 2.99
C TRP A 121 8.41 -14.16 2.78
N LEU A 122 9.20 -13.12 2.47
CA LEU A 122 10.67 -13.24 2.37
C LEU A 122 11.32 -13.62 3.70
N GLY A 123 10.78 -13.14 4.82
CA GLY A 123 11.23 -13.51 6.16
C GLY A 123 11.03 -14.99 6.49
N GLN A 124 10.01 -15.63 5.93
CA GLN A 124 9.79 -17.08 6.06
C GLN A 124 10.82 -17.90 5.27
N ILE A 125 11.35 -17.36 4.16
CA ILE A 125 12.41 -18.02 3.38
C ILE A 125 13.74 -17.90 4.09
N ALA A 126 14.12 -16.67 4.48
CA ALA A 126 15.28 -16.43 5.30
C ALA A 126 15.14 -15.09 6.05
N PHE A 127 15.53 -15.09 7.33
CA PHE A 127 15.49 -13.88 8.16
C PHE A 127 16.24 -12.69 7.53
N VAL A 128 17.41 -12.95 6.94
CA VAL A 128 18.23 -11.91 6.28
C VAL A 128 17.49 -11.26 5.11
N PHE A 129 16.76 -12.03 4.31
CA PHE A 129 15.96 -11.47 3.20
C PHE A 129 14.78 -10.66 3.71
N GLY A 130 14.11 -11.11 4.77
CA GLY A 130 13.05 -10.33 5.43
C GLY A 130 13.56 -8.97 5.93
N VAL A 131 14.71 -8.94 6.62
CA VAL A 131 15.31 -7.69 7.10
C VAL A 131 15.75 -6.78 5.94
N ALA A 132 16.42 -7.33 4.94
CA ALA A 132 16.85 -6.57 3.75
C ALA A 132 15.66 -5.96 3.02
N ALA A 133 14.59 -6.74 2.83
CA ALA A 133 13.34 -6.26 2.22
C ALA A 133 12.65 -5.20 3.08
N ALA A 134 12.63 -5.37 4.41
CA ALA A 134 12.01 -4.41 5.32
C ALA A 134 12.71 -3.04 5.25
N LEU A 135 14.05 -3.03 5.24
CA LEU A 135 14.84 -1.80 5.12
C LEU A 135 14.62 -1.13 3.76
N LEU A 136 14.71 -1.90 2.67
CA LEU A 136 14.58 -1.39 1.31
C LEU A 136 13.16 -0.88 1.02
N LEU A 137 12.13 -1.68 1.30
CA LEU A 137 10.74 -1.31 1.06
C LEU A 137 10.26 -0.25 2.05
N GLY A 138 10.67 -0.32 3.32
CA GLY A 138 10.38 0.71 4.32
C GLY A 138 10.96 2.07 3.91
N TRP A 139 12.19 2.09 3.39
CA TRP A 139 12.78 3.29 2.82
C TRP A 139 11.95 3.83 1.64
N GLN A 140 11.56 2.97 0.71
CA GLN A 140 10.85 3.39 -0.51
C GLN A 140 9.40 3.83 -0.26
N VAL A 141 8.67 3.11 0.60
CA VAL A 141 7.22 3.28 0.82
C VAL A 141 6.91 4.29 1.92
N LEU A 142 7.76 4.41 2.94
CA LEU A 142 7.58 5.38 4.04
C LEU A 142 8.55 6.56 3.95
N LEU A 143 9.86 6.31 4.05
CA LEU A 143 10.83 7.39 4.28
C LEU A 143 10.97 8.33 3.08
N ARG A 144 11.07 7.80 1.85
CA ARG A 144 11.20 8.60 0.63
C ARG A 144 10.00 9.52 0.36
N PRO A 145 8.73 9.06 0.37
CA PRO A 145 7.59 9.96 0.17
C PRO A 145 7.45 10.95 1.33
N LEU A 146 7.71 10.54 2.57
CA LEU A 146 7.70 11.44 3.72
C LEU A 146 8.73 12.57 3.55
N HIS A 147 9.97 12.24 3.19
CA HIS A 147 11.01 13.22 2.92
C HIS A 147 10.63 14.17 1.77
N ARG A 148 10.01 13.66 0.69
CA ARG A 148 9.50 14.51 -0.40
C ARG A 148 8.41 15.46 0.08
N VAL A 149 7.47 15.01 0.89
CA VAL A 149 6.40 15.86 1.43
C VAL A 149 7.00 16.93 2.36
N LEU A 150 7.83 16.54 3.31
CA LEU A 150 8.48 17.46 4.25
C LEU A 150 9.36 18.49 3.53
N SER A 151 10.16 18.08 2.54
CA SER A 151 11.01 18.99 1.77
C SER A 151 10.20 19.96 0.90
N GLN A 152 9.05 19.54 0.37
CA GLN A 152 8.14 20.44 -0.35
C GLN A 152 7.46 21.44 0.59
N LEU A 153 6.98 21.00 1.75
CA LEU A 153 6.40 21.88 2.76
C LEU A 153 7.44 22.87 3.32
N ARG A 154 8.68 22.41 3.58
CA ARG A 154 9.79 23.26 4.01
C ARG A 154 10.09 24.34 2.98
N ARG A 155 10.21 23.98 1.69
CA ARG A 155 10.46 24.94 0.61
C ARG A 155 9.32 25.97 0.50
N ALA A 156 8.06 25.51 0.54
CA ALA A 156 6.91 26.40 0.54
C ALA A 156 6.89 27.35 1.74
N ALA A 157 7.23 26.85 2.93
CA ALA A 157 7.27 27.65 4.16
C ALA A 157 8.39 28.70 4.17
N LEU A 158 9.55 28.39 3.57
CA LEU A 158 10.69 29.31 3.46
C LEU A 158 10.46 30.39 2.40
N SER A 159 9.73 30.07 1.33
CA SER A 159 9.44 31.02 0.24
C SER A 159 8.44 32.13 0.61
N GLN A 160 7.64 31.96 1.67
CA GLN A 160 6.59 32.91 2.05
C GLN A 160 6.86 33.58 3.39
N HIS A 161 6.91 34.91 3.39
CA HIS A 161 7.03 35.73 4.60
C HIS A 161 5.84 35.45 5.53
N GLY A 162 6.13 34.98 6.76
CA GLY A 162 5.13 34.64 7.78
C GLY A 162 4.83 33.14 7.95
N SER A 163 5.08 32.30 6.93
CA SER A 163 4.83 30.84 7.01
C SER A 163 5.88 30.09 7.85
N SER A 164 7.06 30.67 8.08
CA SER A 164 8.15 30.06 8.86
C SER A 164 7.76 29.78 10.33
N ARG A 165 6.97 30.67 10.95
CA ARG A 165 6.47 30.47 12.33
C ARG A 165 5.46 29.33 12.44
N ARG A 166 4.61 29.13 11.42
CA ARG A 166 3.65 28.02 11.36
C ARG A 166 4.36 26.70 11.11
N TRP A 167 5.34 26.70 10.21
CA TRP A 167 6.18 25.53 9.95
C TRP A 167 6.94 25.05 11.20
N ARG A 168 7.52 25.97 11.99
CA ARG A 168 8.13 25.62 13.28
C ARG A 168 7.14 24.97 14.24
N ARG A 169 5.90 25.46 14.33
CA ARG A 169 4.85 24.84 15.16
C ARG A 169 4.47 23.44 14.67
N VAL A 170 4.41 23.23 13.36
CA VAL A 170 4.13 21.91 12.78
C VAL A 170 5.25 20.93 13.11
N ILE A 171 6.51 21.32 12.96
CA ILE A 171 7.65 20.47 13.34
C ILE A 171 7.64 20.18 14.84
N LEU A 172 7.47 21.20 15.68
CA LEU A 172 7.46 21.03 17.13
C LEU A 172 6.29 20.17 17.60
N GLY A 173 5.09 20.38 17.04
CA GLY A 173 3.92 19.54 17.31
C GLY A 173 4.12 18.10 16.85
N GLY A 174 4.71 17.91 15.67
CA GLY A 174 5.07 16.58 15.16
C GLY A 174 6.12 15.88 16.04
N ALA A 175 7.15 16.59 16.48
CA ALA A 175 8.17 16.07 17.39
C ALA A 175 7.56 15.72 18.76
N ALA A 176 6.71 16.59 19.30
CA ALA A 176 6.00 16.33 20.56
C ALA A 176 5.10 15.10 20.45
N LEU A 177 4.38 14.93 19.34
CA LEU A 177 3.56 13.74 19.09
C LEU A 177 4.41 12.48 18.98
N LEU A 178 5.56 12.53 18.31
CA LEU A 178 6.48 11.40 18.23
C LEU A 178 7.06 11.03 19.61
N VAL A 179 7.42 12.01 20.43
CA VAL A 179 7.85 11.78 21.81
C VAL A 179 6.73 11.16 22.64
N LEU A 180 5.50 11.67 22.54
CA LEU A 180 4.34 11.10 23.21
C LEU A 180 4.09 9.65 22.79
N LEU A 181 4.20 9.33 21.49
CA LEU A 181 4.04 7.97 20.99
C LEU A 181 5.18 7.03 21.44
N ALA A 182 6.41 7.53 21.56
CA ALA A 182 7.56 6.76 22.03
C ALA A 182 7.56 6.51 23.54
N VAL A 183 7.05 7.47 24.33
CA VAL A 183 6.92 7.38 25.78
C VAL A 183 5.61 6.67 26.19
N SER A 184 4.62 6.62 25.31
CA SER A 184 3.39 5.87 25.53
C SER A 184 3.73 4.39 25.76
N PRO A 185 3.31 3.79 26.89
CA PRO A 185 3.56 2.39 27.15
C PRO A 185 2.64 1.55 26.25
N TRP A 186 3.14 1.11 25.11
CA TRP A 186 2.44 0.11 24.29
C TRP A 186 2.41 -1.20 25.08
N PRO A 187 1.24 -1.85 25.25
CA PRO A 187 1.14 -3.09 26.01
C PRO A 187 2.02 -4.17 25.34
N ARG A 188 3.13 -4.52 26.00
CA ARG A 188 4.12 -5.51 25.52
C ARG A 188 3.73 -6.95 25.80
N SER A 189 2.61 -7.17 26.49
CA SER A 189 2.07 -8.48 26.80
C SER A 189 0.56 -8.48 26.63
N THR A 190 0.06 -9.55 26.03
CA THR A 190 -1.36 -9.89 26.01
C THR A 190 -1.51 -11.12 26.88
N VAL A 191 -2.29 -11.01 27.97
CA VAL A 191 -2.64 -12.16 28.81
C VAL A 191 -3.85 -12.83 28.16
N VAL A 192 -3.66 -14.06 27.67
CA VAL A 192 -4.73 -14.88 27.10
C VAL A 192 -5.02 -16.00 28.10
N MET A 193 -6.30 -16.22 28.46
CA MET A 193 -6.69 -17.38 29.26
C MET A 193 -6.58 -18.64 28.40
N GLY A 194 -5.52 -19.42 28.61
CA GLY A 194 -5.41 -20.78 28.09
C GLY A 194 -6.10 -21.76 29.02
N VAL A 195 -7.09 -22.50 28.53
CA VAL A 195 -7.65 -23.65 29.27
C VAL A 195 -6.74 -24.84 28.99
N ALA A 196 -5.95 -25.24 29.99
CA ALA A 196 -5.16 -26.46 29.92
C ALA A 196 -6.03 -27.64 30.38
N TRP A 197 -6.37 -28.55 29.46
CA TRP A 197 -6.97 -29.83 29.83
C TRP A 197 -5.86 -30.77 30.31
N PRO A 198 -5.92 -31.30 31.54
CA PRO A 198 -4.97 -32.31 31.99
C PRO A 198 -5.18 -33.60 31.19
N PRO A 199 -4.10 -34.29 30.77
CA PRO A 199 -4.22 -35.57 30.08
C PRO A 199 -4.90 -36.62 30.97
N ASP A 200 -5.64 -37.56 30.36
CA ASP A 200 -6.51 -38.53 31.06
C ASP A 200 -5.77 -39.37 32.13
N GLN A 201 -4.46 -39.51 32.01
CA GLN A 201 -3.59 -40.21 32.96
C GLN A 201 -3.41 -39.49 34.32
N ALA A 202 -3.78 -38.20 34.41
CA ALA A 202 -3.69 -37.39 35.62
C ALA A 202 -5.04 -37.28 36.37
N GLN A 203 -6.11 -37.90 35.88
CA GLN A 203 -7.41 -37.89 36.52
C GLN A 203 -7.53 -39.07 37.50
N LEU A 204 -7.28 -38.82 38.78
CA LEU A 204 -7.64 -39.74 39.85
C LEU A 204 -9.16 -39.76 40.01
N ARG A 205 -9.80 -40.80 39.47
CA ARG A 205 -11.21 -41.10 39.76
C ARG A 205 -11.25 -41.87 41.07
N THR A 206 -11.94 -41.33 42.07
CA THR A 206 -12.34 -42.09 43.25
C THR A 206 -13.52 -42.98 42.84
N GLU A 207 -13.34 -44.30 42.93
CA GLU A 207 -14.49 -45.23 42.94
C GLU A 207 -15.34 -45.05 44.21
#